data_AF-A0A399ZW74-F1
#
_entry.id   AF-A0A399ZW74-F1
#
_cell.length_a   1.000
_cell.length_b   1.000
_cell.length_c   1.000
_cell.angle_alpha   90.00
_cell.angle_beta   90.00
_cell.angle_gamma   90.00
#
_symmetry.space_group_name_H-M   'P 1'
#
loop_
_entity.id
_entity.type
_entity.pdbx_description
1 polymer ?
#
loop_
_entity_poly.entity_id
_entity_poly.type
_entity_poly.pdbx_seq_one_letter_code
_entity_poly.pdbx_strand_id
1 'polypeptide(L)'
;VGFGDCAVTGNVTSLRNRLAVDDLLTQVYREGPGKAPRGGEADTVMPALLPKVLPLHQVIPVDVFIPGCPPDPERIWSAVTALLAGQPVEFEPEMRTFG
;
A
#
# COMPACT_ATOMS: atom_id res chain seq x y z
N VAL A 1 -0.35 -9.12 9.50
CA VAL A 1 0.85 -9.08 8.63
C VAL A 1 0.77 -7.89 7.69
N GLY A 2 1.79 -7.03 7.66
CA GLY A 2 1.96 -5.96 6.66
C GLY A 2 2.82 -6.49 5.52
N PHE A 3 2.20 -6.77 4.37
CA PHE A 3 2.82 -7.49 3.26
C PHE A 3 3.16 -6.53 2.11
N GLY A 4 4.45 -6.25 1.94
CA GLY A 4 4.99 -5.34 0.93
C GLY A 4 5.04 -3.88 1.37
N ASP A 5 5.87 -3.09 0.68
CA ASP A 5 6.20 -1.73 1.12
C ASP A 5 5.01 -0.76 1.10
N CYS A 6 4.00 -1.02 0.27
CA CYS A 6 2.73 -0.28 0.35
C CYS A 6 2.05 -0.48 1.73
N ALA A 7 2.05 -1.69 2.27
CA ALA A 7 1.46 -1.96 3.58
C ALA A 7 2.38 -1.51 4.74
N VAL A 8 3.70 -1.63 4.56
CA VAL A 8 4.70 -1.32 5.60
C VAL A 8 4.90 0.19 5.74
N THR A 9 5.07 0.93 4.64
CA THR A 9 5.43 2.36 4.64
C THR A 9 4.51 3.24 3.78
N GLY A 10 3.59 2.66 3.01
CA GLY A 10 2.76 3.36 2.01
C GLY A 10 3.45 3.50 0.65
N ASN A 11 4.78 3.49 0.62
CA ASN A 11 5.66 3.58 -0.56
C ASN A 11 5.15 4.56 -1.63
N VAL A 12 5.14 4.16 -2.91
CA VAL A 12 4.78 5.00 -4.07
C VAL A 12 3.40 5.65 -3.90
N THR A 13 2.41 4.93 -3.34
CA THR A 13 1.06 5.49 -3.19
C THR A 13 1.01 6.67 -2.19
N SER A 14 1.92 6.69 -1.22
CA SER A 14 2.04 7.78 -0.24
C SER A 14 2.64 9.07 -0.82
N LEU A 15 3.25 9.03 -2.01
CA LEU A 15 3.80 10.23 -2.67
C LEU A 15 2.73 11.31 -2.93
N ARG A 16 1.45 10.92 -3.01
CA ARG A 16 0.32 11.87 -3.13
C ARG A 16 0.02 12.64 -1.83
N ASN A 17 0.56 12.24 -0.68
CA ASN A 17 0.22 12.80 0.63
C ASN A 17 0.57 14.29 0.80
N ARG A 18 1.37 14.84 -0.13
CA ARG A 18 1.71 16.27 -0.22
C ARG A 18 0.71 17.09 -1.06
N LEU A 19 -0.26 16.43 -1.69
CA LEU A 19 -1.28 17.04 -2.56
C LEU A 19 -2.65 16.92 -1.89
N ALA A 20 -3.52 17.90 -2.12
CA ALA A 20 -4.92 17.76 -1.73
C ALA A 20 -5.63 16.77 -2.66
N VAL A 21 -6.57 16.00 -2.11
CA VAL A 21 -7.33 14.99 -2.87
C VAL A 21 -8.11 15.65 -4.01
N ASP A 22 -8.77 16.78 -3.74
CA ASP A 22 -9.59 17.48 -4.72
C ASP A 22 -8.75 18.02 -5.89
N ASP A 23 -7.54 18.52 -5.62
CA ASP A 23 -6.60 18.98 -6.64
C ASP A 23 -6.18 17.80 -7.54
N LEU A 24 -5.85 16.66 -6.94
CA LEU A 24 -5.46 15.45 -7.67
C LEU A 24 -6.60 14.93 -8.57
N LEU A 25 -7.82 14.84 -8.02
CA LEU A 25 -8.99 14.38 -8.78
C LEU A 25 -9.37 15.36 -9.89
N THR A 26 -9.29 16.67 -9.63
CA THR A 26 -9.53 17.72 -10.63
C THR A 26 -8.51 17.61 -11.77
N GLN A 27 -7.22 17.51 -11.43
CA GLN A 27 -6.16 17.38 -12.42
C GLN A 27 -6.31 16.14 -13.30
N VAL A 28 -6.63 14.98 -12.72
CA VAL A 28 -6.72 13.72 -13.49
C VAL A 28 -8.02 13.62 -14.29
N TYR A 29 -9.15 13.99 -13.70
CA TYR A 29 -10.47 13.71 -14.28
C TYR A 29 -11.15 14.90 -14.95
N ARG A 30 -10.69 16.14 -14.72
CA ARG A 30 -11.27 17.35 -15.33
C ARG A 30 -10.30 18.07 -16.26
N GLU A 31 -9.03 18.19 -15.86
CA GLU A 31 -8.06 19.05 -16.56
C GLU A 31 -7.01 18.25 -17.37
N GLY A 32 -6.87 16.96 -17.11
CA GLY A 32 -5.87 16.10 -17.73
C GLY A 32 -6.19 15.74 -19.19
N PRO A 33 -5.19 15.34 -19.99
CA PRO A 33 -5.42 14.83 -21.33
C PRO A 33 -6.21 13.52 -21.27
N GLY A 34 -7.44 13.53 -21.78
CA GLY A 34 -8.34 12.37 -21.75
C GLY A 34 -9.81 12.77 -21.75
N LYS A 35 -10.72 11.80 -21.71
CA LYS A 35 -12.14 12.04 -21.44
C LYS A 35 -12.39 11.88 -19.96
N ALA A 36 -13.01 12.87 -19.33
CA ALA A 36 -13.58 12.72 -18.00
C ALA A 36 -14.45 11.44 -17.95
N PRO A 37 -14.38 10.63 -16.88
CA PRO A 37 -15.28 9.50 -16.68
C PRO A 37 -16.72 9.96 -16.84
N ARG A 38 -17.53 9.19 -17.57
CA ARG A 38 -18.95 9.53 -17.78
C ARG A 38 -19.72 9.34 -16.47
N GLY A 39 -20.18 10.46 -15.88
CA GLY A 39 -21.38 10.53 -15.04
C GLY A 39 -21.25 10.08 -13.57
N GLY A 40 -21.97 10.77 -12.69
CA GLY A 40 -22.03 10.62 -11.22
C GLY A 40 -22.56 9.29 -10.66
N GLU A 41 -22.60 8.21 -11.45
CA GLU A 41 -22.79 6.85 -10.93
C GLU A 41 -21.55 6.37 -10.15
N ALA A 42 -20.37 6.88 -10.52
CA ALA A 42 -19.12 6.59 -9.82
C ALA A 42 -19.20 6.96 -8.33
N ASP A 43 -19.89 8.05 -7.97
CA ASP A 43 -19.98 8.54 -6.58
C ASP A 43 -20.82 7.62 -5.68
N THR A 44 -21.64 6.72 -6.26
CA THR A 44 -22.46 5.78 -5.48
C THR A 44 -21.76 4.46 -5.23
N VAL A 45 -20.75 4.11 -6.05
CA VAL A 45 -20.03 2.83 -5.98
C VAL A 45 -18.59 3.01 -5.48
N MET A 46 -17.95 4.14 -5.77
CA MET A 46 -16.57 4.39 -5.41
C MET A 46 -16.45 4.98 -4.01
N PRO A 47 -15.59 4.40 -3.16
CA PRO A 47 -15.34 4.96 -1.84
C PRO A 47 -14.63 6.31 -1.97
N ALA A 48 -14.95 7.23 -1.07
CA ALA A 48 -14.21 8.47 -0.92
C ALA A 48 -12.74 8.17 -0.57
N LEU A 49 -11.81 8.86 -1.23
CA LEU A 49 -10.39 8.75 -0.89
C LEU A 49 -10.12 9.38 0.48
N LEU A 50 -9.30 8.71 1.27
CA LEU A 50 -8.76 9.30 2.49
C LEU A 50 -7.89 10.53 2.16
N PRO A 51 -7.84 11.53 3.07
CA PRO A 51 -6.98 12.71 2.89
C PRO A 51 -5.51 12.36 2.64
N LYS A 52 -5.04 11.27 3.25
CA LYS A 52 -3.68 10.74 3.07
C LYS A 52 -3.73 9.22 3.00
N VAL A 53 -2.78 8.64 2.28
CA VAL A 53 -2.44 7.23 2.38
C VAL A 53 -1.73 6.97 3.70
N LEU A 54 -2.12 5.92 4.39
CA LEU A 54 -1.56 5.49 5.67
C LEU A 54 -1.02 4.06 5.50
N PRO A 55 0.17 3.74 6.03
CA PRO A 55 0.60 2.35 6.16
C PRO A 55 -0.33 1.60 7.12
N LEU A 56 -0.43 0.28 6.95
CA LEU A 56 -1.45 -0.55 7.60
C LEU A 56 -1.39 -0.46 9.14
N HIS A 57 -0.18 -0.43 9.69
CA HIS A 57 0.07 -0.40 11.14
C HIS A 57 -0.36 0.91 11.82
N GLN A 58 -0.68 1.96 11.06
CA GLN A 58 -1.26 3.20 11.62
C GLN A 58 -2.78 3.10 11.80
N VAL A 59 -3.43 2.08 11.23
CA VAL A 59 -4.88 1.91 11.27
C VAL A 59 -5.28 0.69 12.11
N ILE A 60 -4.50 -0.39 12.05
CA ILE A 60 -4.74 -1.62 12.82
C ILE A 60 -3.43 -2.21 13.35
N PRO A 61 -3.46 -3.02 14.43
CA PRO A 61 -2.29 -3.77 14.88
C PRO A 61 -1.74 -4.69 13.78
N VAL A 62 -0.42 -4.76 13.67
CA VAL A 62 0.29 -5.60 12.70
C VAL A 62 1.45 -6.30 13.41
N ASP A 63 1.42 -7.63 13.42
CA ASP A 63 2.40 -8.45 14.18
C ASP A 63 3.71 -8.72 13.41
N VAL A 64 3.64 -8.77 12.08
CA VAL A 64 4.76 -9.13 11.20
C VAL A 64 4.78 -8.20 10.00
N PHE A 65 5.97 -7.75 9.61
CA PHE A 65 6.20 -6.92 8.43
C PHE A 65 7.07 -7.67 7.44
N ILE A 66 6.60 -7.79 6.20
CA ILE A 66 7.34 -8.42 5.09
C ILE A 66 7.66 -7.28 4.09
N PRO A 67 8.86 -6.68 4.14
CA PRO A 67 9.21 -5.57 3.25
C PRO A 67 9.33 -6.02 1.79
N GLY A 68 9.39 -5.06 0.85
CA GLY A 68 9.66 -5.23 -0.57
C GLY A 68 8.54 -4.75 -1.50
N CYS A 69 8.89 -4.37 -2.74
CA CYS A 69 7.95 -3.87 -3.75
C CYS A 69 8.16 -4.52 -5.14
N PRO A 70 7.76 -5.80 -5.33
CA PRO A 70 7.15 -6.68 -4.33
C PRO A 70 8.20 -7.37 -3.43
N PRO A 71 7.79 -7.99 -2.32
CA PRO A 71 8.68 -8.83 -1.52
C PRO A 71 9.24 -9.99 -2.33
N ASP A 72 10.52 -10.32 -2.10
CA ASP A 72 11.17 -11.46 -2.74
C ASP A 72 10.44 -12.77 -2.42
N PRO A 73 10.26 -13.70 -3.39
CA PRO A 73 9.61 -14.99 -3.15
C PRO A 73 10.19 -15.78 -1.97
N GLU A 74 11.50 -15.77 -1.75
CA GLU A 74 12.14 -16.47 -0.62
C GLU A 74 11.75 -15.85 0.72
N ARG A 75 11.63 -14.52 0.77
CA ARG A 75 11.16 -13.79 1.95
C ARG A 75 9.71 -14.15 2.29
N ILE A 76 8.86 -14.24 1.27
CA ILE A 76 7.46 -14.66 1.43
C ILE A 76 7.42 -16.09 1.97
N TRP A 77 8.16 -17.00 1.33
CA TRP A 77 8.21 -18.41 1.71
C TRP A 77 8.69 -18.60 3.15
N SER A 78 9.78 -17.92 3.54
CA SER A 78 10.32 -17.96 4.90
C SER A 78 9.28 -17.50 5.93
N ALA A 79 8.64 -16.35 5.69
CA ALA A 79 7.63 -15.80 6.60
C ALA A 79 6.42 -16.73 6.77
N VAL A 80 5.87 -17.24 5.67
CA VAL A 80 4.71 -18.14 5.72
C VAL A 80 5.07 -19.45 6.42
N THR A 81 6.25 -20.02 6.13
CA THR A 81 6.72 -21.26 6.77
C THR A 81 6.89 -21.10 8.27
N ALA A 82 7.51 -20.01 8.73
CA ALA A 82 7.67 -19.71 10.15
C ALA A 82 6.31 -19.54 10.86
N LEU A 83 5.38 -18.79 10.25
CA LEU A 83 4.03 -18.61 10.80
C LEU A 83 3.26 -19.92 10.94
N LEU A 84 3.32 -20.79 9.93
CA LEU A 84 2.67 -22.11 9.98
C LEU A 84 3.29 -23.03 11.05
N ALA A 85 4.59 -22.89 11.32
CA ALA A 85 5.30 -23.64 12.35
C ALA A 85 5.16 -23.01 13.76
N GLY A 86 4.42 -21.91 13.92
CA GLY A 86 4.31 -21.16 15.18
C GLY A 86 5.64 -20.57 15.66
N GLN A 87 6.57 -20.33 14.74
CA GLN A 87 7.90 -19.75 15.00
C GLN A 87 7.89 -18.24 14.74
N PRO A 88 8.78 -17.47 15.38
CA PRO A 88 8.96 -16.06 15.05
C PRO A 88 9.40 -15.90 13.59
N VAL A 89 8.91 -14.84 12.92
CA VAL A 89 9.33 -14.50 11.57
C VAL A 89 10.63 -13.70 11.65
N GLU A 90 11.72 -14.32 11.24
CA GLU A 90 13.05 -13.71 11.18
C GLU A 90 13.58 -13.76 9.74
N PHE A 91 14.23 -12.69 9.33
CA PHE A 91 14.88 -12.60 8.02
C PHE A 91 16.38 -12.43 8.22
N GLU A 92 17.18 -13.14 7.43
CA GLU A 92 18.62 -12.89 7.38
C GLU A 92 18.91 -11.45 6.90
N PRO A 93 20.02 -10.82 7.29
CA PRO A 93 20.33 -9.44 6.94
C PRO A 93 20.22 -9.14 5.43
N GLU A 94 20.62 -10.08 4.58
CA GLU A 94 20.59 -9.96 3.12
C GLU A 94 19.15 -9.92 2.59
N MET A 95 18.21 -10.52 3.32
CA MET A 95 16.80 -10.51 3.02
C MET A 95 16.08 -9.28 3.56
N ARG A 96 16.74 -8.34 4.26
CA ARG A 96 16.11 -7.14 4.84
C ARG A 96 16.25 -5.93 3.91
N THR A 97 15.70 -6.04 2.71
CA THR A 97 15.74 -4.97 1.70
C THR A 97 14.35 -4.37 1.44
N PHE A 98 14.33 -3.08 1.16
CA PHE A 98 13.16 -2.36 0.65
C PHE A 98 13.22 -2.24 -0.88
N GLY A 99 12.07 -2.06 -1.52
CA GLY A 99 11.91 -1.85 -2.97
C GLY A 99 11.16 -0.57 -3.29
#